data_AF-A0A9W4LPW6-F1
#
_entry.id   AF-A0A9W4LPW6-F1
#
_cell.length_a   1.000
_cell.length_b   1.000
_cell.length_c   1.000
_cell.angle_alpha   90.00
_cell.angle_beta   90.00
_cell.angle_gamma   90.00
#
_symmetry.space_group_name_H-M   'P 1'
#
loop_
_entity.id
_entity.type
_entity.pdbx_description
1 polymer ?
#
loop_
_entity_poly.entity_id
_entity_poly.type
_entity_poly.pdbx_seq_one_letter_code
_entity_poly.pdbx_strand_id
1 'polypeptide(L)'
;MSCDDDVICDADGPIAMVPGADEPLVIEIVVPGPPGPSGPPNQLSIGSVSTGAVAATITGLAPNQVLNLTLPDGGGPNTAAAAELGASLAALRASGVIRRPSRVIDFANGVFFLRHSLATASWPAIVAGLGVTFSRATPAVCWGESGDLQTAGIDVPRFEYRFNSGGADGLLLEGARTNAIRNSLFRGTTPGVIGSGGAWPTNWQNGGASGLTRTISAPFQYRGMTCIDVRYHGTTTDTGGYPLIFEPTSVIAALNGQNWTMNAYLALVGGSMANVSSFRFYIPPQPSGVAAASASIAPELTSELKRFAFTFSFATAITHIQPRFAMNHAVGAAIDFTLRIGLPQLELGTFSSSPIATEIGAVERGTERLQRPRAVLGTTSRMLTARASAGKSGDQVLWQADDGSEANSHRLLRDAAGVLRYIVTTGGTPQANLMLGSVADNALFKVAIRAAPNDFAGSLNGAAVVTDTSGIMPVVTTERWGGGSVTAAEWWGALASDIEFNASLANADLEALTL
;
A
#
# COMPACT_ATOMS: atom_id res chain seq x y z
N MET A 1 -1.82 85.55 -6.68
CA MET A 1 -3.08 85.27 -7.39
C MET A 1 -2.68 84.49 -8.63
N SER A 2 -3.28 83.33 -8.87
CA SER A 2 -2.87 82.38 -9.91
C SER A 2 -2.85 82.99 -11.31
N CYS A 3 -1.86 82.65 -12.12
CA CYS A 3 -2.05 82.30 -13.52
C CYS A 3 -0.80 81.58 -14.04
N ASP A 4 -0.98 80.34 -14.47
CA ASP A 4 -0.13 79.69 -15.48
C ASP A 4 -0.29 80.46 -16.80
N ASP A 5 0.82 80.64 -17.52
CA ASP A 5 1.00 80.18 -18.91
C ASP A 5 2.16 80.94 -19.58
N ASP A 6 2.95 80.14 -20.29
CA ASP A 6 3.63 80.46 -21.54
C ASP A 6 4.85 81.40 -21.61
N VAL A 7 5.94 80.75 -22.06
CA VAL A 7 6.85 81.20 -23.14
C VAL A 7 7.69 82.45 -22.85
N ILE A 8 9.01 82.24 -22.72
CA ILE A 8 10.05 82.93 -23.50
C ILE A 8 11.36 82.16 -23.34
N CYS A 9 11.87 81.72 -24.49
CA CYS A 9 13.25 81.36 -24.75
C CYS A 9 14.14 82.61 -24.67
N ASP A 10 15.25 82.55 -23.94
CA ASP A 10 16.33 83.52 -24.14
C ASP A 10 17.70 82.82 -24.12
N ALA A 11 18.32 82.86 -25.29
CA ALA A 11 19.74 82.63 -25.49
C ALA A 11 20.50 83.91 -25.11
N ASP A 12 21.82 83.81 -25.05
CA ASP A 12 22.77 84.93 -25.06
C ASP A 12 23.03 85.67 -23.73
N GLY A 13 23.71 84.95 -22.81
CA GLY A 13 25.06 85.28 -22.33
C GLY A 13 25.34 86.63 -21.65
N PRO A 14 25.68 86.67 -20.35
CA PRO A 14 26.35 87.83 -19.79
C PRO A 14 27.83 87.86 -20.19
N ILE A 15 28.15 88.87 -21.00
CA ILE A 15 29.49 89.38 -21.28
C ILE A 15 30.22 89.58 -19.94
N ALA A 16 31.29 88.81 -19.70
CA ALA A 16 32.12 89.00 -18.53
C ALA A 16 32.91 90.31 -18.70
N MET A 17 32.54 91.32 -17.89
CA MET A 17 33.36 92.51 -17.71
C MET A 17 34.72 92.09 -17.13
N VAL A 18 35.80 92.39 -17.84
CA VAL A 18 37.17 92.30 -17.34
C VAL A 18 37.40 93.51 -16.42
N PRO A 19 37.56 93.34 -15.10
CA PRO A 19 38.00 94.43 -14.24
C PRO A 19 39.49 94.68 -14.50
N GLY A 20 39.83 95.96 -14.60
CA GLY A 20 41.16 96.46 -14.93
C GLY A 20 42.26 96.01 -13.98
N ALA A 21 43.45 96.00 -14.55
CA ALA A 21 44.73 95.67 -13.96
C ALA A 21 44.98 96.39 -12.62
N ASP A 22 45.43 95.60 -11.63
CA ASP A 22 46.49 95.92 -10.65
C ASP A 22 46.37 95.14 -9.33
N GLU A 23 45.66 94.01 -9.30
CA GLU A 23 45.77 93.02 -8.22
C GLU A 23 45.97 91.60 -8.82
N PRO A 24 47.07 90.89 -8.50
CA PRO A 24 47.36 89.58 -9.09
C PRO A 24 46.37 88.51 -8.59
N LEU A 25 45.62 87.93 -9.53
CA LEU A 25 44.70 86.83 -9.31
C LEU A 25 45.49 85.57 -8.89
N VAL A 26 45.51 85.25 -7.58
CA VAL A 26 46.10 84.01 -7.07
C VAL A 26 45.09 82.87 -7.26
N ILE A 27 45.33 82.04 -8.27
CA ILE A 27 44.60 80.77 -8.48
C ILE A 27 45.41 79.65 -7.80
N GLU A 28 44.94 79.15 -6.65
CA GLU A 28 45.45 77.89 -6.10
C GLU A 28 44.96 76.72 -6.97
N ILE A 29 45.83 76.20 -7.83
CA ILE A 29 45.58 74.97 -8.58
C ILE A 29 46.09 73.79 -7.74
N VAL A 30 45.18 73.11 -7.04
CA VAL A 30 45.48 71.77 -6.52
C VAL A 30 45.42 70.80 -7.70
N VAL A 31 46.58 70.42 -8.24
CA VAL A 31 46.67 69.32 -9.21
C VAL A 31 46.79 68.02 -8.41
N PRO A 32 45.77 67.13 -8.39
CA PRO A 32 45.92 65.82 -7.76
C PRO A 32 47.03 65.06 -8.51
N GLY A 33 48.03 64.56 -7.79
CA GLY A 33 49.04 63.70 -8.38
C GLY A 33 48.39 62.48 -9.06
N PRO A 34 48.99 61.92 -10.13
CA PRO A 34 48.43 60.75 -10.81
C PRO A 34 48.16 59.64 -9.78
N PRO A 35 47.02 58.94 -9.84
CA PRO A 35 46.74 57.81 -8.96
C PRO A 35 47.92 56.82 -9.00
N GLY A 36 48.35 56.34 -7.82
CA GLY A 36 49.36 55.30 -7.75
C GLY A 36 48.94 54.06 -8.54
N PRO A 37 49.89 53.23 -9.01
CA PRO A 37 49.55 52.01 -9.75
C PRO A 37 48.60 51.14 -8.93
N SER A 38 47.54 50.62 -9.57
CA SER A 38 46.59 49.72 -8.92
C SER A 38 47.33 48.53 -8.30
N GLY A 39 47.05 48.25 -7.02
CA GLY A 39 47.58 47.07 -6.35
C GLY A 39 47.16 45.77 -7.04
N PRO A 40 47.86 44.65 -6.78
CA PRO A 40 47.54 43.37 -7.39
C PRO A 40 46.10 42.92 -7.08
N PRO A 41 45.36 42.31 -8.02
CA PRO A 41 43.98 41.88 -7.81
C PRO A 41 43.87 40.83 -6.69
N ASN A 42 42.91 40.98 -5.79
CA ASN A 42 42.61 39.96 -4.79
C ASN A 42 42.08 38.68 -5.45
N GLN A 43 42.70 37.55 -5.16
CA GLN A 43 42.25 36.21 -5.53
C GLN A 43 41.77 35.48 -4.28
N LEU A 44 40.53 35.00 -4.31
CA LEU A 44 39.93 34.18 -3.26
C LEU A 44 39.70 32.77 -3.80
N SER A 45 40.40 31.77 -3.25
CA SER A 45 40.20 30.36 -3.61
C SER A 45 39.42 29.61 -2.55
N ILE A 46 38.74 28.52 -2.92
CA ILE A 46 38.09 27.63 -1.95
C ILE A 46 39.13 26.73 -1.30
N GLY A 47 39.14 26.69 0.03
CA GLY A 47 39.99 25.81 0.84
C GLY A 47 39.25 24.56 1.29
N SER A 48 39.34 24.22 2.58
CA SER A 48 38.68 23.02 3.13
C SER A 48 37.17 23.21 3.22
N VAL A 49 36.43 22.16 2.84
CA VAL A 49 35.01 22.00 3.16
C VAL A 49 34.89 20.81 4.12
N SER A 50 34.42 21.06 5.34
CA SER A 50 34.35 20.04 6.40
C SER A 50 32.98 20.03 7.08
N THR A 51 32.68 18.95 7.82
CA THR A 51 31.40 18.79 8.53
C THR A 51 31.47 19.29 9.98
N GLY A 52 30.54 20.12 10.43
CA GLY A 52 30.50 20.68 11.79
C GLY A 52 29.55 21.87 11.93
N ALA A 53 29.61 22.61 13.05
CA ALA A 53 28.79 23.82 13.24
C ALA A 53 29.02 24.84 12.10
N VAL A 54 27.96 25.49 11.63
CA VAL A 54 28.01 26.41 10.48
C VAL A 54 29.07 27.48 10.72
N ALA A 55 30.11 27.49 9.88
CA ALA A 55 31.17 28.47 9.93
C ALA A 55 31.73 28.75 8.54
N ALA A 56 32.12 30.00 8.31
CA ALA A 56 32.90 30.42 7.16
C ALA A 56 34.08 31.26 7.65
N THR A 57 35.28 30.90 7.22
CA THR A 57 36.50 31.64 7.59
C THR A 57 37.32 31.94 6.34
N ILE A 58 37.83 33.16 6.25
CA ILE A 58 38.82 33.52 5.23
C ILE A 58 40.18 33.53 5.90
N THR A 59 41.12 32.79 5.32
CA THR A 59 42.50 32.68 5.78
C THR A 59 43.46 33.19 4.71
N GLY A 60 44.68 33.57 5.10
CA GLY A 60 45.65 34.19 4.19
C GLY A 60 45.54 35.72 4.12
N LEU A 61 46.52 36.35 3.48
CA LEU A 61 46.63 37.80 3.31
C LEU A 61 46.39 38.18 1.86
N ALA A 62 45.83 39.37 1.64
CA ALA A 62 45.72 39.93 0.29
C ALA A 62 47.09 39.92 -0.43
N PRO A 63 47.14 39.63 -1.74
CA PRO A 63 45.99 39.39 -2.60
C PRO A 63 45.43 37.95 -2.57
N ASN A 64 46.15 36.95 -2.04
CA ASN A 64 45.74 35.54 -2.18
C ASN A 64 45.15 34.99 -0.88
N GLN A 65 43.84 34.87 -0.84
CA GLN A 65 43.09 34.44 0.34
C GLN A 65 42.32 33.15 0.06
N VAL A 66 41.97 32.43 1.13
CA VAL A 66 41.32 31.12 1.05
C VAL A 66 40.05 31.12 1.92
N LEU A 67 38.90 30.87 1.30
CA LEU A 67 37.62 30.67 1.99
C LEU A 67 37.47 29.20 2.39
N ASN A 68 37.45 28.93 3.69
CA ASN A 68 37.16 27.62 4.27
C ASN A 68 35.72 27.60 4.80
N LEU A 69 35.02 26.49 4.57
CA LEU A 69 33.64 26.30 4.96
C LEU A 69 33.51 25.10 5.89
N THR A 70 32.73 25.27 6.96
CA THR A 70 32.24 24.16 7.78
C THR A 70 30.73 24.11 7.63
N LEU A 71 30.23 23.02 7.08
CA LEU A 71 28.81 22.78 6.84
C LEU A 71 28.31 21.75 7.86
N PRO A 72 27.11 21.87 8.42
CA PRO A 72 26.56 20.82 9.29
C PRO A 72 26.50 19.49 8.54
N ASP A 73 26.77 18.38 9.25
CA ASP A 73 26.44 17.08 8.68
C ASP A 73 24.93 17.04 8.42
N GLY A 74 24.54 16.49 7.28
CA GLY A 74 23.14 16.40 6.86
C GLY A 74 22.34 15.36 7.65
N GLY A 75 22.74 14.99 8.86
CA GLY A 75 22.09 14.06 9.79
C GLY A 75 20.75 14.56 10.33
N GLY A 76 20.05 15.36 9.53
CA GLY A 76 18.59 15.38 9.60
C GLY A 76 18.01 14.00 9.24
N PRO A 77 16.71 13.80 9.44
CA PRO A 77 15.99 12.52 9.26
C PRO A 77 16.19 11.82 7.88
N ASN A 78 16.88 12.43 6.94
CA ASN A 78 16.96 12.14 5.52
C ASN A 78 18.09 11.19 5.09
N THR A 79 18.98 10.71 5.96
CA THR A 79 20.13 9.86 5.54
C THR A 79 19.76 8.41 5.25
N ALA A 80 18.86 7.80 6.01
CA ALA A 80 18.31 6.46 5.71
C ALA A 80 17.39 6.49 4.48
N ALA A 81 16.49 7.47 4.40
CA ALA A 81 15.63 7.68 3.24
C ALA A 81 16.40 8.01 1.94
N ALA A 82 17.58 8.65 2.04
CA ALA A 82 18.46 8.87 0.90
C ALA A 82 19.10 7.56 0.41
N ALA A 83 19.44 6.63 1.31
CA ALA A 83 20.00 5.33 0.97
C ALA A 83 18.95 4.41 0.32
N GLU A 84 17.72 4.41 0.83
CA GLU A 84 16.61 3.62 0.28
C GLU A 84 16.07 4.21 -1.03
N LEU A 85 16.01 5.55 -1.18
CA LEU A 85 15.80 6.17 -2.51
C LEU A 85 16.95 5.83 -3.46
N GLY A 86 18.17 5.72 -2.94
CA GLY A 86 19.31 5.18 -3.65
C GLY A 86 19.02 3.80 -4.23
N ALA A 87 18.35 2.92 -3.48
CA ALA A 87 17.97 1.58 -3.93
C ALA A 87 16.84 1.61 -4.98
N SER A 88 15.74 2.35 -4.77
CA SER A 88 14.64 2.42 -5.75
C SER A 88 15.08 3.14 -7.05
N LEU A 89 15.90 4.19 -6.95
CA LEU A 89 16.53 4.82 -8.13
C LEU A 89 17.64 3.97 -8.73
N ALA A 90 18.37 3.15 -7.96
CA ALA A 90 19.34 2.21 -8.48
C ALA A 90 18.67 1.08 -9.25
N ALA A 91 17.53 0.57 -8.77
CA ALA A 91 16.71 -0.40 -9.49
C ALA A 91 16.22 0.19 -10.83
N LEU A 92 15.78 1.46 -10.82
CA LEU A 92 15.41 2.18 -12.03
C LEU A 92 16.61 2.40 -12.98
N ARG A 93 17.80 2.66 -12.46
CA ARG A 93 19.02 2.78 -13.29
C ARG A 93 19.47 1.42 -13.81
N ALA A 94 19.28 0.36 -13.04
CA ALA A 94 19.63 -1.02 -13.40
C ALA A 94 18.74 -1.56 -14.52
N SER A 95 17.51 -1.05 -14.67
CA SER A 95 16.69 -1.35 -15.85
C SER A 95 17.19 -0.68 -17.14
N GLY A 96 18.22 0.17 -17.08
CA GLY A 96 18.75 0.88 -18.24
C GLY A 96 17.93 2.10 -18.66
N VAL A 97 16.85 2.43 -17.94
CA VAL A 97 16.02 3.61 -18.23
C VAL A 97 16.72 4.87 -17.72
N ILE A 98 17.16 5.71 -18.66
CA ILE A 98 17.93 6.94 -18.36
C ILE A 98 16.98 8.10 -17.97
N ARG A 99 15.71 8.02 -18.34
CA ARG A 99 14.72 9.07 -18.05
C ARG A 99 14.50 9.17 -16.54
N ARG A 100 14.56 10.39 -16.00
CA ARG A 100 14.29 10.62 -14.58
C ARG A 100 12.79 10.57 -14.28
N PRO A 101 12.38 9.91 -13.20
CA PRO A 101 10.99 9.91 -12.77
C PRO A 101 10.62 11.29 -12.22
N SER A 102 9.39 11.69 -12.46
CA SER A 102 8.79 12.88 -11.83
C SER A 102 8.25 12.60 -10.43
N ARG A 103 7.95 11.34 -10.12
CA ARG A 103 7.46 10.89 -8.81
C ARG A 103 7.88 9.44 -8.60
N VAL A 104 8.30 9.12 -7.38
CA VAL A 104 8.49 7.75 -6.91
C VAL A 104 7.76 7.63 -5.57
N ILE A 105 6.86 6.68 -5.48
CA ILE A 105 6.25 6.24 -4.23
C ILE A 105 6.61 4.77 -4.06
N ASP A 106 7.33 4.43 -3.00
CA ASP A 106 7.70 3.07 -2.67
C ASP A 106 7.17 2.75 -1.27
N PHE A 107 5.99 2.14 -1.24
CA PHE A 107 5.30 1.77 -0.01
C PHE A 107 5.94 0.56 0.66
N ALA A 108 6.62 -0.30 -0.09
CA ALA A 108 7.28 -1.48 0.45
C ALA A 108 8.53 -1.12 1.24
N ASN A 109 9.30 -0.13 0.76
CA ASN A 109 10.54 0.31 1.43
C ASN A 109 10.38 1.61 2.22
N GLY A 110 9.19 2.20 2.28
CA GLY A 110 9.01 3.49 2.98
C GLY A 110 9.83 4.62 2.35
N VAL A 111 9.84 4.73 1.01
CA VAL A 111 10.54 5.78 0.27
C VAL A 111 9.57 6.66 -0.52
N PHE A 112 9.79 7.97 -0.44
CA PHE A 112 9.00 8.95 -1.18
C PHE A 112 9.87 10.03 -1.81
N PHE A 113 9.67 10.27 -3.10
CA PHE A 113 10.38 11.30 -3.86
C PHE A 113 9.42 12.10 -4.73
N LEU A 114 9.46 13.42 -4.55
CA LEU A 114 8.87 14.41 -5.44
C LEU A 114 9.97 15.28 -6.03
N ARG A 115 9.83 15.66 -7.30
CA ARG A 115 10.79 16.47 -8.05
C ARG A 115 11.58 17.45 -7.16
N HIS A 116 12.87 17.17 -6.98
CA HIS A 116 13.89 17.99 -6.30
C HIS A 116 13.79 18.13 -4.77
N SER A 117 12.84 17.50 -4.09
CA SER A 117 12.87 17.37 -2.62
C SER A 117 12.81 15.91 -2.19
N LEU A 118 13.87 15.48 -1.49
CA LEU A 118 13.87 14.24 -0.73
C LEU A 118 13.16 14.51 0.59
N ALA A 119 12.09 13.76 0.87
CA ALA A 119 11.50 13.70 2.19
C ALA A 119 11.53 12.25 2.67
N THR A 120 11.80 12.05 3.96
CA THR A 120 11.52 10.77 4.64
C THR A 120 10.07 10.38 4.42
N ALA A 121 9.81 9.14 4.01
CA ALA A 121 8.47 8.65 3.74
C ALA A 121 7.74 8.26 5.02
N SER A 122 7.50 9.24 5.88
CA SER A 122 6.39 9.09 6.82
C SER A 122 5.08 9.27 6.03
N TRP A 123 4.05 8.52 6.41
CA TRP A 123 2.72 8.71 5.83
C TRP A 123 2.24 10.19 5.88
N PRO A 124 2.45 10.94 6.98
CA PRO A 124 2.18 12.38 7.00
C PRO A 124 2.93 13.19 5.92
N ALA A 125 4.19 12.85 5.62
CA ALA A 125 4.95 13.52 4.57
C ALA A 125 4.40 13.22 3.17
N ILE A 126 3.94 11.99 2.92
CA ILE A 126 3.28 11.60 1.66
C ILE A 126 1.96 12.38 1.50
N VAL A 127 1.14 12.43 2.55
CA VAL A 127 -0.12 13.19 2.58
C VAL A 127 0.13 14.67 2.28
N ALA A 128 1.09 15.29 2.97
CA ALA A 128 1.42 16.70 2.79
C ALA A 128 2.02 16.97 1.40
N GLY A 129 2.91 16.10 0.91
CA GLY A 129 3.62 16.29 -0.36
C GLY A 129 2.76 16.06 -1.60
N LEU A 130 1.91 15.03 -1.59
CA LEU A 130 1.05 14.71 -2.74
C LEU A 130 -0.35 15.34 -2.66
N GLY A 131 -0.78 15.78 -1.48
CA GLY A 131 -2.19 16.09 -1.23
C GLY A 131 -3.08 14.85 -1.37
N VAL A 132 -2.57 13.68 -0.98
CA VAL A 132 -3.37 12.44 -0.97
C VAL A 132 -4.23 12.38 0.28
N THR A 133 -5.44 11.85 0.11
CA THR A 133 -6.34 11.46 1.19
C THR A 133 -6.44 9.95 1.20
N PHE A 134 -6.21 9.35 2.37
CA PHE A 134 -6.62 7.99 2.66
C PHE A 134 -7.84 8.03 3.55
N SER A 135 -8.84 7.21 3.25
CA SER A 135 -9.99 7.03 4.13
C SER A 135 -10.32 5.57 4.36
N ARG A 136 -10.68 5.26 5.60
CA ARG A 136 -11.26 3.98 6.04
C ARG A 136 -12.07 4.21 7.30
N ALA A 137 -13.37 3.94 7.26
CA ALA A 137 -14.31 4.25 8.35
C ALA A 137 -14.12 3.41 9.63
N THR A 138 -13.31 2.36 9.60
CA THR A 138 -13.13 1.43 10.71
C THR A 138 -11.64 1.20 11.01
N PRO A 139 -11.28 0.79 12.23
CA PRO A 139 -9.99 0.14 12.46
C PRO A 139 -9.83 -1.11 11.61
N ALA A 140 -8.59 -1.50 11.33
CA ALA A 140 -8.26 -2.75 10.64
C ALA A 140 -6.88 -3.25 11.06
N VAL A 141 -6.54 -4.49 10.75
CA VAL A 141 -5.23 -5.07 11.09
C VAL A 141 -4.45 -5.50 9.85
N CYS A 142 -3.12 -5.50 9.94
CA CYS A 142 -2.21 -6.00 8.91
C CYS A 142 -1.02 -6.68 9.58
N TRP A 143 -0.32 -7.52 8.83
CA TRP A 143 0.96 -8.05 9.29
C TRP A 143 2.04 -6.99 9.07
N GLY A 144 2.76 -6.63 10.13
CA GLY A 144 3.81 -5.62 10.10
C GLY A 144 5.21 -6.20 9.85
N GLU A 145 6.20 -5.32 9.78
CA GLU A 145 7.61 -5.64 9.50
C GLU A 145 8.22 -6.64 10.49
N SER A 146 7.88 -6.52 11.78
CA SER A 146 8.32 -7.47 12.81
C SER A 146 7.72 -8.88 12.63
N GLY A 147 6.82 -9.03 11.65
CA GLY A 147 6.03 -10.23 11.46
C GLY A 147 4.91 -10.38 12.49
N ASP A 148 4.61 -9.34 13.26
CA ASP A 148 3.49 -9.33 14.20
C ASP A 148 2.25 -8.69 13.57
N LEU A 149 1.07 -9.11 14.01
CA LEU A 149 -0.18 -8.48 13.64
C LEU A 149 -0.30 -7.11 14.33
N GLN A 150 -0.59 -6.08 13.55
CA GLN A 150 -0.67 -4.70 14.00
C GLN A 150 -2.04 -4.11 13.71
N THR A 151 -2.50 -3.19 14.55
CA THR A 151 -3.75 -2.45 14.37
C THR A 151 -3.49 -1.08 13.78
N ALA A 152 -4.17 -0.77 12.69
CA ALA A 152 -4.28 0.57 12.13
C ALA A 152 -5.62 1.20 12.54
N GLY A 153 -5.56 2.43 13.06
CA GLY A 153 -6.74 3.22 13.41
C GLY A 153 -7.58 3.62 12.18
N ILE A 154 -8.67 4.35 12.42
CA ILE A 154 -9.46 4.99 11.35
C ILE A 154 -8.55 5.92 10.54
N ASP A 155 -8.71 5.90 9.22
CA ASP A 155 -7.93 6.71 8.26
C ASP A 155 -6.39 6.52 8.34
N VAL A 156 -5.92 5.45 8.99
CA VAL A 156 -4.52 5.06 9.00
C VAL A 156 -4.27 3.95 7.97
N PRO A 157 -3.36 4.14 7.00
CA PRO A 157 -3.04 3.12 6.01
C PRO A 157 -2.41 1.88 6.65
N ARG A 158 -2.47 0.76 5.93
CA ARG A 158 -1.87 -0.51 6.34
C ARG A 158 -0.78 -0.89 5.35
N PHE A 159 0.42 -1.14 5.88
CA PHE A 159 1.55 -1.63 5.11
C PHE A 159 1.71 -3.11 5.41
N GLU A 160 1.35 -3.95 4.45
CA GLU A 160 1.28 -5.40 4.63
C GLU A 160 2.64 -6.06 4.38
N TYR A 161 2.98 -6.96 5.29
CA TYR A 161 4.10 -7.88 5.19
C TYR A 161 3.58 -9.30 5.10
N ARG A 162 4.18 -10.13 4.24
CA ARG A 162 3.72 -11.51 4.11
C ARG A 162 3.92 -12.28 5.39
N PHE A 163 2.84 -12.90 5.87
CA PHE A 163 2.88 -13.81 7.00
C PHE A 163 3.94 -14.90 6.81
N ASN A 164 4.71 -15.18 7.87
CA ASN A 164 5.88 -16.10 7.94
C ASN A 164 7.09 -15.79 7.05
N SER A 165 6.92 -15.20 5.86
CA SER A 165 8.06 -14.87 4.98
C SER A 165 8.64 -13.47 5.21
N GLY A 166 7.91 -12.57 5.87
CA GLY A 166 8.38 -11.23 6.25
C GLY A 166 8.67 -10.29 5.09
N GLY A 167 8.35 -10.66 3.85
CA GLY A 167 8.55 -9.77 2.70
C GLY A 167 7.49 -8.66 2.67
N ALA A 168 7.91 -7.42 2.54
CA ALA A 168 7.02 -6.27 2.35
C ALA A 168 6.25 -6.40 1.03
N ASP A 169 4.93 -6.34 1.09
CA ASP A 169 4.05 -6.29 -0.08
C ASP A 169 3.61 -4.86 -0.43
N GLY A 170 3.66 -3.93 0.54
CA GLY A 170 3.37 -2.52 0.36
C GLY A 170 2.02 -2.08 0.94
N LEU A 171 1.44 -1.02 0.38
CA LEU A 171 0.18 -0.45 0.85
C LEU A 171 -0.99 -1.38 0.51
N LEU A 172 -1.64 -1.93 1.54
CA LEU A 172 -2.81 -2.79 1.41
C LEU A 172 -4.07 -1.95 1.13
N LEU A 173 -4.81 -2.33 0.09
CA LEU A 173 -6.02 -1.64 -0.38
C LEU A 173 -7.13 -2.65 -0.66
N GLU A 174 -8.15 -2.66 0.19
CA GLU A 174 -9.25 -3.63 0.17
C GLU A 174 -10.64 -2.97 0.25
N GLY A 175 -11.66 -3.62 -0.31
CA GLY A 175 -13.08 -3.23 -0.20
C GLY A 175 -13.76 -3.77 1.05
N ALA A 176 -14.91 -3.22 1.44
CA ALA A 176 -15.55 -3.56 2.71
C ALA A 176 -15.83 -5.07 2.85
N ARG A 177 -15.62 -5.61 4.06
CA ARG A 177 -15.85 -7.04 4.34
C ARG A 177 -16.25 -7.23 5.80
N THR A 178 -17.09 -8.22 6.06
CA THR A 178 -17.61 -8.51 7.40
C THR A 178 -17.24 -9.91 7.81
N ASN A 179 -16.65 -10.04 9.01
CA ASN A 179 -16.50 -11.35 9.63
C ASN A 179 -17.80 -11.73 10.34
N ALA A 180 -18.46 -12.76 9.83
CA ALA A 180 -19.72 -13.27 10.37
C ALA A 180 -19.54 -14.11 11.65
N ILE A 181 -18.32 -14.56 11.97
CA ILE A 181 -18.02 -15.18 13.26
C ILE A 181 -17.87 -14.07 14.29
N ARG A 182 -18.74 -14.06 15.30
CA ARG A 182 -18.89 -12.97 16.28
C ARG A 182 -17.84 -12.99 17.37
N ASN A 183 -17.08 -14.07 17.51
CA ASN A 183 -16.02 -14.19 18.51
C ASN A 183 -14.80 -14.93 17.95
N SER A 184 -13.93 -14.18 17.29
CA SER A 184 -12.64 -14.65 16.76
C SER A 184 -11.46 -14.35 17.70
N LEU A 185 -11.69 -13.57 18.76
CA LEU A 185 -10.73 -13.25 19.83
C LEU A 185 -10.93 -14.07 21.11
N PHE A 186 -11.73 -15.13 21.04
CA PHE A 186 -11.92 -16.15 22.07
C PHE A 186 -12.39 -15.59 23.43
N ARG A 187 -13.17 -14.51 23.44
CA ARG A 187 -13.73 -13.92 24.67
C ARG A 187 -14.63 -14.93 25.39
N GLY A 188 -14.61 -14.91 26.71
CA GLY A 188 -15.41 -15.83 27.54
C GLY A 188 -14.85 -17.26 27.68
N THR A 189 -13.66 -17.53 27.15
CA THR A 189 -12.99 -18.83 27.35
C THR A 189 -12.62 -19.05 28.82
N THR A 190 -12.94 -20.23 29.35
CA THR A 190 -12.41 -20.71 30.64
C THR A 190 -11.45 -21.86 30.37
N PRO A 191 -10.15 -21.74 30.71
CA PRO A 191 -9.19 -22.81 30.50
C PRO A 191 -9.57 -24.08 31.27
N GLY A 192 -9.29 -25.24 30.70
CA GLY A 192 -9.51 -26.53 31.35
C GLY A 192 -10.23 -27.54 30.47
N VAL A 193 -10.69 -28.62 31.09
CA VAL A 193 -11.40 -29.70 30.39
C VAL A 193 -12.84 -29.29 30.12
N ILE A 194 -13.26 -29.35 28.86
CA ILE A 194 -14.64 -29.04 28.47
C ILE A 194 -15.60 -30.04 29.12
N GLY A 195 -16.57 -29.52 29.87
CA GLY A 195 -17.50 -30.34 30.68
C GLY A 195 -17.00 -30.65 32.10
N SER A 196 -15.79 -30.21 32.46
CA SER A 196 -15.21 -30.33 33.81
C SER A 196 -14.43 -29.05 34.16
N GLY A 197 -15.16 -27.93 34.22
CA GLY A 197 -14.63 -26.60 34.57
C GLY A 197 -14.15 -25.73 33.41
N GLY A 198 -13.77 -26.32 32.27
CA GLY A 198 -13.44 -25.59 31.05
C GLY A 198 -14.67 -25.15 30.26
N ALA A 199 -14.57 -24.00 29.58
CA ALA A 199 -15.64 -23.43 28.76
C ALA A 199 -15.09 -22.91 27.42
N TRP A 200 -15.85 -23.15 26.35
CA TRP A 200 -15.59 -22.58 25.03
C TRP A 200 -15.73 -21.06 25.03
N PRO A 201 -15.15 -20.37 24.04
CA PRO A 201 -15.46 -18.96 23.80
C PRO A 201 -16.98 -18.71 23.71
N THR A 202 -17.43 -17.53 24.12
CA THR A 202 -18.82 -17.09 23.92
C THR A 202 -19.24 -17.28 22.45
N ASN A 203 -20.47 -17.76 22.22
CA ASN A 203 -21.06 -18.15 20.93
C ASN A 203 -20.54 -19.46 20.31
N TRP A 204 -19.40 -19.98 20.74
CA TRP A 204 -18.93 -21.29 20.28
C TRP A 204 -19.73 -22.40 20.96
N GLN A 205 -19.89 -23.53 20.25
CA GLN A 205 -20.70 -24.65 20.73
C GLN A 205 -19.91 -25.96 20.80
N ASN A 206 -20.36 -26.83 21.69
CA ASN A 206 -19.81 -28.17 21.85
C ASN A 206 -20.40 -29.14 20.81
N GLY A 207 -19.57 -29.64 19.90
CA GLY A 207 -19.96 -30.65 18.90
C GLY A 207 -20.00 -32.11 19.38
N GLY A 208 -19.96 -32.36 20.69
CA GLY A 208 -19.79 -33.72 21.26
C GLY A 208 -18.32 -34.18 21.26
N ALA A 209 -18.01 -35.29 21.95
CA ALA A 209 -16.67 -35.87 22.02
C ALA A 209 -16.67 -37.30 22.59
N SER A 210 -17.46 -38.22 22.01
CA SER A 210 -17.62 -39.57 22.57
C SER A 210 -16.27 -40.29 22.67
N GLY A 211 -15.82 -40.55 23.89
CA GLY A 211 -14.52 -41.18 24.20
C GLY A 211 -13.30 -40.24 24.15
N LEU A 212 -13.48 -38.97 23.76
CA LEU A 212 -12.41 -37.98 23.72
C LEU A 212 -12.57 -36.93 24.83
N THR A 213 -11.46 -36.64 25.50
CA THR A 213 -11.31 -35.47 26.36
C THR A 213 -10.82 -34.29 25.53
N ARG A 214 -11.43 -33.12 25.73
CA ARG A 214 -10.97 -31.87 25.13
C ARG A 214 -10.54 -30.89 26.20
N THR A 215 -9.35 -30.33 26.05
CA THR A 215 -8.79 -29.35 26.97
C THR A 215 -8.46 -28.09 26.20
N ILE A 216 -8.96 -26.95 26.67
CA ILE A 216 -8.72 -25.63 26.07
C ILE A 216 -7.77 -24.82 26.95
N SER A 217 -6.84 -24.10 26.33
CA SER A 217 -5.95 -23.16 27.02
C SER A 217 -6.64 -21.83 27.35
N ALA A 218 -5.98 -20.98 28.13
CA ALA A 218 -6.31 -19.57 28.12
C ALA A 218 -5.99 -18.96 26.74
N PRO A 219 -6.70 -17.90 26.31
CA PRO A 219 -6.25 -17.10 25.18
C PRO A 219 -4.88 -16.48 25.47
N PHE A 220 -3.98 -16.50 24.49
CA PHE A 220 -2.65 -15.91 24.58
C PHE A 220 -2.26 -15.20 23.27
N GLN A 221 -1.22 -14.37 23.32
CA GLN A 221 -0.70 -13.68 22.13
C GLN A 221 0.35 -14.53 21.44
N TYR A 222 0.22 -14.67 20.12
CA TYR A 222 1.23 -15.24 19.23
C TYR A 222 1.45 -14.26 18.09
N ARG A 223 2.60 -13.59 18.07
CA ARG A 223 2.95 -12.59 17.05
C ARG A 223 1.87 -11.51 16.86
N GLY A 224 1.39 -10.92 17.97
CA GLY A 224 0.30 -9.93 17.97
C GLY A 224 -1.11 -10.49 17.69
N MET A 225 -1.24 -11.76 17.34
CA MET A 225 -2.53 -12.42 17.13
C MET A 225 -2.96 -13.18 18.39
N THR A 226 -4.21 -12.98 18.82
CA THR A 226 -4.78 -13.79 19.89
C THR A 226 -5.02 -15.21 19.37
N CYS A 227 -4.59 -16.21 20.14
CA CYS A 227 -4.74 -17.63 19.84
C CYS A 227 -5.27 -18.39 21.07
N ILE A 228 -5.82 -19.59 20.82
CA ILE A 228 -6.05 -20.64 21.83
C ILE A 228 -5.44 -21.95 21.35
N ASP A 229 -5.08 -22.82 22.28
CA ASP A 229 -4.68 -24.20 22.01
C ASP A 229 -5.78 -25.14 22.51
N VAL A 230 -6.19 -26.09 21.66
CA VAL A 230 -7.21 -27.10 21.97
C VAL A 230 -6.61 -28.49 21.79
N ARG A 231 -6.50 -29.25 22.88
CA ARG A 231 -6.07 -30.64 22.85
C ARG A 231 -7.26 -31.59 22.76
N TYR A 232 -7.18 -32.54 21.84
CA TYR A 232 -8.05 -33.72 21.77
C TYR A 232 -7.24 -34.92 22.21
N HIS A 233 -7.72 -35.67 23.21
CA HIS A 233 -7.04 -36.88 23.70
C HIS A 233 -8.05 -37.97 24.10
N GLY A 234 -7.82 -39.21 23.69
CA GLY A 234 -8.59 -40.37 24.15
C GLY A 234 -8.78 -41.42 23.07
N THR A 235 -9.77 -42.30 23.28
CA THR A 235 -10.14 -43.34 22.32
C THR A 235 -11.58 -43.16 21.91
N THR A 236 -11.81 -42.99 20.61
CA THR A 236 -13.14 -42.71 20.06
C THR A 236 -14.10 -43.89 20.28
N THR A 237 -15.35 -43.62 20.64
CA THR A 237 -16.37 -44.67 20.85
C THR A 237 -17.40 -44.73 19.73
N ASP A 238 -17.39 -43.78 18.80
CA ASP A 238 -18.22 -43.77 17.60
C ASP A 238 -17.46 -43.14 16.42
N THR A 239 -18.14 -42.90 15.29
CA THR A 239 -17.59 -42.28 14.07
C THR A 239 -18.01 -40.80 13.92
N GLY A 240 -18.46 -40.17 15.00
CA GLY A 240 -18.92 -38.78 15.03
C GLY A 240 -17.78 -37.80 14.79
N GLY A 241 -18.06 -36.69 14.09
CA GLY A 241 -16.99 -35.78 13.65
C GLY A 241 -16.53 -34.72 14.68
N TYR A 242 -17.09 -34.77 15.89
CA TYR A 242 -16.85 -33.92 17.07
C TYR A 242 -16.37 -32.48 16.79
N PRO A 243 -17.19 -31.68 16.10
CA PRO A 243 -16.72 -30.41 15.57
C PRO A 243 -16.44 -29.35 16.65
N LEU A 244 -15.48 -28.48 16.35
CA LEU A 244 -15.42 -27.13 16.90
C LEU A 244 -16.40 -26.27 16.12
N ILE A 245 -17.39 -25.71 16.81
CA ILE A 245 -18.47 -24.94 16.20
C ILE A 245 -18.27 -23.47 16.58
N PHE A 246 -18.10 -22.60 15.60
CA PHE A 246 -17.77 -21.20 15.83
C PHE A 246 -18.97 -20.28 16.00
N GLU A 247 -20.15 -20.72 15.56
CA GLU A 247 -21.41 -19.99 15.70
C GLU A 247 -22.59 -20.96 15.84
N PRO A 248 -23.72 -20.56 16.47
CA PRO A 248 -24.98 -21.31 16.45
C PRO A 248 -25.59 -21.41 15.05
N THR A 249 -26.49 -22.39 14.86
CA THR A 249 -27.06 -22.76 13.55
C THR A 249 -27.96 -21.71 12.89
N SER A 250 -28.49 -20.75 13.65
CA SER A 250 -29.50 -19.77 13.19
C SER A 250 -28.97 -18.33 13.14
N VAL A 251 -27.65 -18.15 13.05
CA VAL A 251 -27.02 -16.82 13.19
C VAL A 251 -26.55 -16.26 11.87
N ILE A 252 -25.85 -17.05 11.07
CA ILE A 252 -25.27 -16.57 9.82
C ILE A 252 -26.25 -16.88 8.69
N ALA A 253 -27.04 -15.88 8.32
CA ALA A 253 -27.94 -15.95 7.19
C ALA A 253 -27.14 -16.06 5.88
N ALA A 254 -27.57 -16.95 5.00
CA ALA A 254 -26.93 -17.18 3.70
C ALA A 254 -27.98 -17.64 2.68
N LEU A 255 -27.72 -17.33 1.42
CA LEU A 255 -28.56 -17.69 0.28
C LEU A 255 -27.82 -18.60 -0.67
N ASN A 256 -28.56 -19.37 -1.47
CA ASN A 256 -27.96 -20.18 -2.53
C ASN A 256 -27.31 -19.28 -3.61
N GLY A 257 -26.25 -19.77 -4.23
CA GLY A 257 -25.46 -19.03 -5.22
C GLY A 257 -24.47 -18.01 -4.63
N GLN A 258 -24.54 -17.72 -3.32
CA GLN A 258 -23.53 -16.89 -2.66
C GLN A 258 -22.22 -17.65 -2.49
N ASN A 259 -21.11 -17.00 -2.82
CA ASN A 259 -19.77 -17.48 -2.48
C ASN A 259 -19.38 -16.97 -1.11
N TRP A 260 -18.99 -17.88 -0.24
CA TRP A 260 -18.50 -17.59 1.10
C TRP A 260 -17.08 -18.14 1.25
N THR A 261 -16.23 -17.44 2.00
CA THR A 261 -14.88 -17.90 2.31
C THR A 261 -14.68 -17.97 3.81
N MET A 262 -14.34 -19.16 4.30
CA MET A 262 -13.91 -19.38 5.66
C MET A 262 -12.40 -19.43 5.74
N ASN A 263 -11.81 -18.86 6.78
CA ASN A 263 -10.39 -19.02 7.08
C ASN A 263 -10.13 -19.09 8.59
N ALA A 264 -8.96 -19.62 8.93
CA ALA A 264 -8.39 -19.52 10.28
C ALA A 264 -6.87 -19.73 10.20
N TYR A 265 -6.14 -19.23 11.20
CA TYR A 265 -4.73 -19.55 11.40
C TYR A 265 -4.62 -20.81 12.27
N LEU A 266 -3.92 -21.83 11.78
CA LEU A 266 -3.88 -23.15 12.42
C LEU A 266 -2.47 -23.75 12.45
N ALA A 267 -2.14 -24.44 13.54
CA ALA A 267 -0.93 -25.25 13.68
C ALA A 267 -1.16 -26.46 14.58
N LEU A 268 -0.50 -27.57 14.27
CA LEU A 268 -0.37 -28.75 15.12
C LEU A 268 0.78 -28.54 16.12
N VAL A 269 0.47 -28.04 17.31
CA VAL A 269 1.47 -27.64 18.32
C VAL A 269 1.79 -28.72 19.36
N GLY A 270 1.14 -29.89 19.26
CA GLY A 270 1.45 -31.06 20.08
C GLY A 270 0.77 -32.32 19.56
N GLY A 271 1.33 -33.49 19.89
CA GLY A 271 0.80 -34.79 19.47
C GLY A 271 0.92 -35.03 17.96
N SER A 272 0.01 -35.82 17.38
CA SER A 272 0.01 -36.16 15.96
C SER A 272 -1.40 -36.35 15.41
N MET A 273 -1.58 -36.16 14.09
CA MET A 273 -2.83 -36.45 13.38
C MET A 273 -3.05 -37.97 13.12
N ALA A 274 -2.36 -38.85 13.86
CA ALA A 274 -2.54 -40.28 13.74
C ALA A 274 -4.02 -40.66 13.96
N ASN A 275 -4.52 -41.59 13.15
CA ASN A 275 -5.92 -42.04 13.13
C ASN A 275 -6.98 -40.97 12.80
N VAL A 276 -6.57 -39.75 12.41
CA VAL A 276 -7.45 -38.73 11.83
C VAL A 276 -7.38 -38.82 10.31
N SER A 277 -8.45 -39.33 9.67
CA SER A 277 -8.48 -39.50 8.22
C SER A 277 -8.75 -38.19 7.47
N SER A 278 -9.38 -37.22 8.14
CA SER A 278 -9.48 -35.84 7.65
C SER A 278 -9.68 -34.88 8.80
N PHE A 279 -9.12 -33.69 8.68
CA PHE A 279 -9.40 -32.54 9.52
C PHE A 279 -9.77 -31.40 8.59
N ARG A 280 -10.99 -30.86 8.69
CA ARG A 280 -11.62 -30.11 7.61
C ARG A 280 -12.39 -28.91 8.10
N PHE A 281 -12.39 -27.85 7.28
CA PHE A 281 -13.49 -26.89 7.30
C PHE A 281 -14.77 -27.65 6.93
N TYR A 282 -15.83 -27.45 7.71
CA TYR A 282 -17.10 -28.14 7.52
C TYR A 282 -18.26 -27.20 7.76
N ILE A 283 -19.03 -26.94 6.70
CA ILE A 283 -20.09 -25.93 6.68
C ILE A 283 -21.42 -26.64 6.38
N PRO A 284 -22.15 -27.09 7.39
CA PRO A 284 -23.51 -27.56 7.18
C PRO A 284 -24.45 -26.36 6.99
N PRO A 285 -25.30 -26.41 5.96
CA PRO A 285 -26.36 -25.44 5.76
C PRO A 285 -27.62 -25.77 6.57
N GLN A 286 -28.53 -24.80 6.63
CA GLN A 286 -29.93 -24.97 7.04
C GLN A 286 -30.87 -24.64 5.89
N PRO A 287 -32.02 -25.32 5.74
CA PRO A 287 -32.49 -26.44 6.55
C PRO A 287 -31.63 -27.70 6.36
N SER A 288 -31.63 -28.59 7.36
CA SER A 288 -30.94 -29.88 7.28
C SER A 288 -31.48 -30.73 6.13
N GLY A 289 -30.59 -31.24 5.28
CA GLY A 289 -30.94 -32.05 4.09
C GLY A 289 -30.08 -31.75 2.87
N VAL A 290 -29.42 -30.59 2.85
CA VAL A 290 -28.38 -30.24 1.87
C VAL A 290 -27.01 -30.71 2.41
N ALA A 291 -26.20 -31.31 1.55
CA ALA A 291 -24.86 -31.76 1.92
C ALA A 291 -24.00 -30.58 2.37
N ALA A 292 -23.21 -30.79 3.43
CA ALA A 292 -22.30 -29.76 3.91
C ALA A 292 -21.16 -29.51 2.91
N ALA A 293 -20.78 -28.23 2.76
CA ALA A 293 -19.54 -27.89 2.07
C ALA A 293 -18.35 -28.22 2.97
N SER A 294 -17.30 -28.85 2.43
CA SER A 294 -16.13 -29.17 3.23
C SER A 294 -14.85 -29.32 2.42
N ALA A 295 -13.71 -28.99 3.06
CA ALA A 295 -12.37 -29.21 2.51
C ALA A 295 -11.41 -29.63 3.63
N SER A 296 -10.69 -30.72 3.42
CA SER A 296 -9.69 -31.22 4.37
C SER A 296 -8.41 -30.42 4.26
N ILE A 297 -7.87 -30.01 5.41
CA ILE A 297 -6.59 -29.34 5.58
C ILE A 297 -5.55 -30.24 6.26
N ALA A 298 -5.94 -31.44 6.70
CA ALA A 298 -5.06 -32.38 7.39
C ALA A 298 -3.71 -32.65 6.66
N PRO A 299 -3.66 -32.85 5.33
CA PRO A 299 -2.39 -33.10 4.63
C PRO A 299 -1.39 -31.94 4.73
N GLU A 300 -1.90 -30.74 5.02
CA GLU A 300 -1.15 -29.49 5.01
C GLU A 300 -0.92 -28.93 6.42
N LEU A 301 -1.53 -29.51 7.46
CA LEU A 301 -1.39 -29.05 8.84
C LEU A 301 -0.05 -29.49 9.42
N THR A 302 0.77 -28.51 9.76
CA THR A 302 2.11 -28.72 10.35
C THR A 302 2.21 -27.96 11.68
N SER A 303 3.37 -28.01 12.33
CA SER A 303 3.64 -27.23 13.55
C SER A 303 3.79 -25.72 13.29
N GLU A 304 3.99 -25.30 12.05
CA GLU A 304 4.06 -23.88 11.70
C GLU A 304 2.66 -23.31 11.56
N LEU A 305 2.38 -22.22 12.29
CA LEU A 305 1.12 -21.51 12.18
C LEU A 305 1.00 -20.95 10.77
N LYS A 306 -0.05 -21.33 10.05
CA LYS A 306 -0.37 -20.80 8.72
C LYS A 306 -1.85 -20.53 8.57
N ARG A 307 -2.19 -19.62 7.65
CA ARG A 307 -3.58 -19.31 7.33
C ARG A 307 -4.09 -20.35 6.34
N PHE A 308 -5.20 -21.01 6.68
CA PHE A 308 -5.94 -21.86 5.77
C PHE A 308 -7.22 -21.17 5.36
N ALA A 309 -7.63 -21.34 4.11
CA ALA A 309 -8.87 -20.79 3.59
C ALA A 309 -9.64 -21.83 2.77
N PHE A 310 -10.96 -21.72 2.80
CA PHE A 310 -11.87 -22.57 2.05
C PHE A 310 -13.03 -21.71 1.52
N THR A 311 -13.14 -21.63 0.19
CA THR A 311 -14.23 -20.95 -0.50
C THR A 311 -15.27 -21.98 -0.93
N PHE A 312 -16.55 -21.68 -0.71
CA PHE A 312 -17.67 -22.56 -1.04
C PHE A 312 -18.92 -21.79 -1.45
N SER A 313 -19.86 -22.50 -2.07
CA SER A 313 -21.21 -22.04 -2.35
C SER A 313 -22.18 -23.22 -2.31
N PHE A 314 -23.47 -22.92 -2.19
CA PHE A 314 -24.55 -23.91 -2.25
C PHE A 314 -25.43 -23.64 -3.45
N ALA A 315 -25.68 -24.66 -4.27
CA ALA A 315 -26.61 -24.56 -5.40
C ALA A 315 -28.07 -24.63 -4.95
N THR A 316 -28.36 -25.47 -3.95
CA THR A 316 -29.69 -25.64 -3.37
C THR A 316 -30.04 -24.50 -2.42
N ALA A 317 -31.33 -24.14 -2.35
CA ALA A 317 -31.86 -23.15 -1.42
C ALA A 317 -31.49 -23.48 0.03
N ILE A 318 -30.94 -22.48 0.71
CA ILE A 318 -30.55 -22.52 2.12
C ILE A 318 -30.96 -21.20 2.77
N THR A 319 -30.98 -21.15 4.10
CA THR A 319 -31.28 -19.94 4.89
C THR A 319 -30.13 -19.55 5.80
N HIS A 320 -29.34 -20.53 6.27
CA HIS A 320 -28.23 -20.29 7.17
C HIS A 320 -27.07 -21.25 6.89
N ILE A 321 -25.88 -20.88 7.35
CA ILE A 321 -24.67 -21.70 7.33
C ILE A 321 -24.02 -21.69 8.71
N GLN A 322 -23.28 -22.75 9.05
CA GLN A 322 -22.59 -22.84 10.33
C GLN A 322 -21.10 -23.15 10.14
N PRO A 323 -20.18 -22.24 10.52
CA PRO A 323 -18.75 -22.48 10.40
C PRO A 323 -18.26 -23.45 11.47
N ARG A 324 -17.56 -24.51 11.04
CA ARG A 324 -16.99 -25.53 11.94
C ARG A 324 -15.61 -26.02 11.47
N PHE A 325 -14.81 -26.53 12.40
CA PHE A 325 -13.83 -27.58 12.10
C PHE A 325 -14.40 -28.92 12.52
N ALA A 326 -14.26 -29.92 11.67
CA ALA A 326 -14.63 -31.30 11.98
C ALA A 326 -13.47 -32.24 11.66
N MET A 327 -13.44 -33.38 12.32
CA MET A 327 -12.50 -34.46 12.02
C MET A 327 -13.24 -35.75 11.71
N ASN A 328 -12.60 -36.66 10.97
CA ASN A 328 -13.11 -38.02 10.77
C ASN A 328 -12.11 -39.02 11.34
N HIS A 329 -12.62 -40.08 11.95
CA HIS A 329 -11.85 -41.16 12.57
C HIS A 329 -12.67 -42.46 12.57
N ALA A 330 -11.98 -43.59 12.77
CA ALA A 330 -12.63 -44.87 13.05
C ALA A 330 -13.12 -44.95 14.50
N VAL A 331 -13.98 -45.93 14.80
CA VAL A 331 -14.28 -46.32 16.18
C VAL A 331 -13.06 -47.00 16.78
N GLY A 332 -12.76 -46.74 18.06
CA GLY A 332 -11.60 -47.32 18.74
C GLY A 332 -10.27 -46.67 18.37
N ALA A 333 -10.29 -45.56 17.64
CA ALA A 333 -9.09 -44.83 17.26
C ALA A 333 -8.51 -44.07 18.46
N ALA A 334 -7.23 -44.27 18.75
CA ALA A 334 -6.49 -43.43 19.70
C ALA A 334 -6.15 -42.09 19.03
N ILE A 335 -6.59 -40.99 19.63
CA ILE A 335 -6.39 -39.62 19.16
C ILE A 335 -5.62 -38.86 20.23
N ASP A 336 -4.53 -38.20 19.86
CA ASP A 336 -3.85 -37.23 20.71
C ASP A 336 -3.16 -36.15 19.87
N PHE A 337 -3.76 -34.96 19.82
CA PHE A 337 -3.18 -33.80 19.18
C PHE A 337 -3.61 -32.50 19.86
N THR A 338 -2.80 -31.46 19.72
CA THR A 338 -3.11 -30.10 20.15
C THR A 338 -3.08 -29.15 18.95
N LEU A 339 -4.21 -28.48 18.72
CA LEU A 339 -4.40 -27.53 17.64
C LEU A 339 -4.33 -26.11 18.19
N ARG A 340 -3.43 -25.29 17.64
CA ARG A 340 -3.46 -23.85 17.82
C ARG A 340 -4.43 -23.23 16.83
N ILE A 341 -5.28 -22.31 17.30
CA ILE A 341 -6.29 -21.64 16.50
C ILE A 341 -6.18 -20.13 16.73
N GLY A 342 -6.08 -19.37 15.65
CA GLY A 342 -6.09 -17.91 15.64
C GLY A 342 -7.09 -17.36 14.61
N LEU A 343 -7.80 -16.31 15.00
CA LEU A 343 -8.66 -15.47 14.14
C LEU A 343 -9.52 -16.24 13.11
N PRO A 344 -10.44 -17.12 13.54
CA PRO A 344 -11.39 -17.70 12.61
C PRO A 344 -12.28 -16.61 12.00
N GLN A 345 -12.49 -16.68 10.69
CA GLN A 345 -13.21 -15.67 9.93
C GLN A 345 -14.06 -16.32 8.84
N LEU A 346 -15.30 -15.86 8.69
CA LEU A 346 -16.22 -16.27 7.62
C LEU A 346 -16.81 -15.05 6.95
N GLU A 347 -16.61 -14.93 5.64
CA GLU A 347 -16.91 -13.71 4.88
C GLU A 347 -17.69 -14.04 3.62
N LEU A 348 -18.63 -13.17 3.27
CA LEU A 348 -19.31 -13.25 1.97
C LEU A 348 -18.35 -12.73 0.87
N GLY A 349 -17.84 -13.67 0.08
CA GLY A 349 -17.00 -13.43 -1.09
C GLY A 349 -16.13 -14.63 -1.45
N THR A 350 -15.38 -14.51 -2.54
CA THR A 350 -14.65 -15.64 -3.16
C THR A 350 -13.23 -15.86 -2.62
N PHE A 351 -12.77 -14.99 -1.73
CA PHE A 351 -11.45 -15.07 -1.09
C PHE A 351 -11.48 -14.41 0.29
N SER A 352 -10.45 -14.68 1.10
CA SER A 352 -10.30 -14.08 2.42
C SER A 352 -9.75 -12.66 2.31
N SER A 353 -10.32 -11.72 3.06
CA SER A 353 -9.68 -10.41 3.25
C SER A 353 -8.58 -10.51 4.30
N SER A 354 -7.89 -9.41 4.59
CA SER A 354 -7.10 -9.26 5.81
C SER A 354 -7.89 -9.67 7.08
N PRO A 355 -7.21 -9.96 8.20
CA PRO A 355 -7.93 -10.39 9.40
C PRO A 355 -8.88 -9.30 9.92
N ILE A 356 -10.05 -9.72 10.39
CA ILE A 356 -11.10 -8.88 10.98
C ILE A 356 -11.45 -9.50 12.32
N ALA A 357 -10.91 -8.91 13.38
CA ALA A 357 -11.11 -9.37 14.74
C ALA A 357 -12.53 -9.06 15.25
N THR A 358 -13.10 -10.00 15.98
CA THR A 358 -14.46 -9.95 16.54
C THR A 358 -14.46 -10.44 17.97
N GLU A 359 -15.24 -9.80 18.84
CA GLU A 359 -15.27 -10.11 20.27
C GLU A 359 -16.59 -10.72 20.73
N ILE A 360 -17.70 -10.06 20.43
CA ILE A 360 -19.06 -10.48 20.84
C ILE A 360 -20.11 -10.31 19.73
N GLY A 361 -19.70 -9.79 18.56
CA GLY A 361 -20.57 -9.45 17.44
C GLY A 361 -19.81 -9.50 16.13
N ALA A 362 -20.55 -9.60 15.01
CA ALA A 362 -19.97 -9.50 13.69
C ALA A 362 -19.46 -8.06 13.50
N VAL A 363 -18.27 -7.93 12.91
CA VAL A 363 -17.63 -6.63 12.68
C VAL A 363 -17.33 -6.48 11.20
N GLU A 364 -17.63 -5.30 10.69
CA GLU A 364 -17.26 -4.88 9.34
C GLU A 364 -15.93 -4.12 9.38
N ARG A 365 -15.07 -4.44 8.41
CA ARG A 365 -13.90 -3.65 8.04
C ARG A 365 -14.27 -2.85 6.80
N GLY A 366 -14.26 -1.51 6.90
CA GLY A 366 -14.68 -0.61 5.83
C GLY A 366 -13.70 -0.53 4.66
N THR A 367 -14.20 -0.13 3.49
CA THR A 367 -13.40 0.07 2.26
C THR A 367 -12.27 1.08 2.46
N GLU A 368 -11.11 0.79 1.86
CA GLU A 368 -9.96 1.70 1.80
C GLU A 368 -10.00 2.50 0.50
N ARG A 369 -9.86 3.82 0.60
CA ARG A 369 -9.75 4.70 -0.58
C ARG A 369 -8.51 5.57 -0.45
N LEU A 370 -7.59 5.43 -1.40
CA LEU A 370 -6.47 6.35 -1.57
C LEU A 370 -6.71 7.19 -2.82
N GLN A 371 -6.75 8.51 -2.67
CA GLN A 371 -7.00 9.41 -3.80
C GLN A 371 -6.35 10.78 -3.63
N ARG A 372 -6.21 11.53 -4.72
CA ARG A 372 -5.80 12.94 -4.72
C ARG A 372 -6.49 13.72 -5.84
N PRO A 373 -6.62 15.04 -5.69
CA PRO A 373 -6.91 15.91 -6.82
C PRO A 373 -5.81 15.81 -7.89
N ARG A 374 -6.23 15.78 -9.15
CA ARG A 374 -5.37 15.78 -10.34
C ARG A 374 -6.06 16.51 -11.48
N ALA A 375 -5.85 17.82 -11.56
CA ALA A 375 -6.56 18.69 -12.50
C ALA A 375 -6.30 18.39 -13.98
N VAL A 376 -5.14 17.81 -14.34
CA VAL A 376 -4.80 17.41 -15.70
C VAL A 376 -3.91 16.16 -15.68
N LEU A 377 -4.21 15.19 -16.56
CA LEU A 377 -3.28 14.13 -16.94
C LEU A 377 -2.76 14.43 -18.35
N GLY A 378 -1.58 15.06 -18.43
CA GLY A 378 -0.87 15.20 -19.70
C GLY A 378 -0.22 13.88 -20.12
N THR A 379 0.56 13.90 -21.21
CA THR A 379 1.38 12.77 -21.62
C THR A 379 2.19 12.22 -20.45
N THR A 380 2.04 10.93 -20.18
CA THR A 380 2.63 10.28 -19.02
C THR A 380 3.06 8.84 -19.34
N SER A 381 4.08 8.38 -18.64
CA SER A 381 4.37 6.96 -18.50
C SER A 381 4.42 6.63 -17.02
N ARG A 382 4.09 5.39 -16.67
CA ARG A 382 4.01 4.95 -15.29
C ARG A 382 4.47 3.52 -15.17
N MET A 383 5.09 3.20 -14.05
CA MET A 383 5.36 1.83 -13.62
C MET A 383 4.75 1.60 -12.24
N LEU A 384 4.05 0.47 -12.06
CA LEU A 384 3.59 0.02 -10.75
C LEU A 384 4.12 -1.37 -10.47
N THR A 385 4.48 -1.60 -9.20
CA THR A 385 4.72 -2.95 -8.66
C THR A 385 3.62 -3.25 -7.67
N ALA A 386 2.94 -4.38 -7.81
CA ALA A 386 1.82 -4.74 -6.96
C ALA A 386 1.72 -6.25 -6.75
N ARG A 387 1.10 -6.63 -5.62
CA ARG A 387 0.62 -7.99 -5.41
C ARG A 387 -0.88 -8.03 -5.70
N ALA A 388 -1.28 -8.96 -6.56
CA ALA A 388 -2.69 -9.23 -6.85
C ALA A 388 -3.41 -9.84 -5.64
N SER A 389 -4.71 -9.62 -5.56
CA SER A 389 -5.58 -10.23 -4.56
C SER A 389 -5.47 -11.76 -4.52
N ALA A 390 -5.81 -12.33 -3.37
CA ALA A 390 -5.94 -13.77 -3.17
C ALA A 390 -7.05 -14.42 -4.00
N GLY A 391 -7.92 -13.62 -4.61
CA GLY A 391 -8.91 -14.10 -5.57
C GLY A 391 -9.55 -12.94 -6.32
N LYS A 392 -10.62 -13.23 -7.06
CA LYS A 392 -11.39 -12.24 -7.83
C LYS A 392 -12.88 -12.62 -7.84
N SER A 393 -13.74 -11.62 -7.91
CA SER A 393 -15.20 -11.77 -8.05
C SER A 393 -15.79 -10.83 -9.10
N GLY A 394 -14.92 -10.10 -9.80
CA GLY A 394 -15.22 -9.00 -10.72
C GLY A 394 -13.90 -8.29 -11.05
N ASP A 395 -13.99 -7.13 -11.68
CA ASP A 395 -12.83 -6.31 -11.98
C ASP A 395 -12.20 -5.75 -10.70
N GLN A 396 -10.87 -5.66 -10.67
CA GLN A 396 -10.08 -5.15 -9.55
C GLN A 396 -9.20 -4.01 -10.06
N VAL A 397 -9.48 -2.77 -9.66
CA VAL A 397 -8.79 -1.57 -10.14
C VAL A 397 -7.56 -1.30 -9.28
N LEU A 398 -6.37 -1.43 -9.86
CA LEU A 398 -5.12 -1.07 -9.19
C LEU A 398 -4.90 0.45 -9.17
N TRP A 399 -5.18 1.11 -10.29
CA TRP A 399 -5.02 2.54 -10.46
C TRP A 399 -6.07 3.11 -11.42
N GLN A 400 -6.56 4.30 -11.10
CA GLN A 400 -7.47 5.04 -11.96
C GLN A 400 -7.20 6.54 -11.91
N ALA A 401 -7.27 7.21 -13.06
CA ALA A 401 -7.44 8.66 -13.14
C ALA A 401 -8.74 8.97 -13.87
N ASP A 402 -9.60 9.82 -13.31
CA ASP A 402 -10.93 10.10 -13.85
C ASP A 402 -11.51 11.44 -13.38
N ASP A 403 -12.71 11.78 -13.87
CA ASP A 403 -13.45 13.02 -13.55
C ASP A 403 -14.55 12.86 -12.48
N GLY A 404 -14.55 11.74 -11.75
CA GLY A 404 -15.65 11.30 -10.88
C GLY A 404 -16.53 10.23 -11.53
N SER A 405 -16.28 9.86 -12.79
CA SER A 405 -17.03 8.84 -13.53
C SER A 405 -16.11 7.82 -14.21
N GLU A 406 -16.62 6.67 -14.62
CA GLU A 406 -15.86 5.76 -15.50
C GLU A 406 -15.91 6.17 -16.98
N ALA A 407 -16.79 7.11 -17.33
CA ALA A 407 -16.99 7.58 -18.70
C ALA A 407 -15.80 8.40 -19.23
N ASN A 408 -15.03 9.02 -18.34
CA ASN A 408 -13.78 9.70 -18.66
C ASN A 408 -12.71 9.19 -17.70
N SER A 409 -11.98 8.15 -18.11
CA SER A 409 -11.06 7.46 -17.21
C SER A 409 -9.85 6.83 -17.92
N HIS A 410 -8.75 6.77 -17.20
CA HIS A 410 -7.66 5.83 -17.42
C HIS A 410 -7.73 4.79 -16.31
N ARG A 411 -7.85 3.51 -16.65
CA ARG A 411 -7.94 2.41 -15.67
C ARG A 411 -6.88 1.37 -15.96
N LEU A 412 -6.10 1.06 -14.93
CA LEU A 412 -5.26 -0.13 -14.88
C LEU A 412 -5.94 -1.11 -13.92
N LEU A 413 -6.49 -2.18 -14.46
CA LEU A 413 -7.32 -3.12 -13.73
C LEU A 413 -6.97 -4.56 -14.08
N ARG A 414 -7.25 -5.48 -13.16
CA ARG A 414 -7.30 -6.92 -13.42
C ARG A 414 -8.75 -7.31 -13.59
N ASP A 415 -9.11 -7.84 -14.75
CA ASP A 415 -10.50 -8.18 -15.04
C ASP A 415 -10.94 -9.48 -14.33
N ALA A 416 -12.23 -9.80 -14.44
CA ALA A 416 -12.79 -11.02 -13.87
C ALA A 416 -12.15 -12.33 -14.38
N ALA A 417 -11.50 -12.31 -15.56
CA ALA A 417 -10.74 -13.46 -16.08
C ALA A 417 -9.29 -13.50 -15.54
N GLY A 418 -8.87 -12.48 -14.81
CA GLY A 418 -7.52 -12.35 -14.26
C GLY A 418 -6.51 -11.73 -15.23
N VAL A 419 -6.98 -11.12 -16.32
CA VAL A 419 -6.13 -10.41 -17.28
C VAL A 419 -5.94 -8.97 -16.83
N LEU A 420 -4.69 -8.52 -16.76
CA LEU A 420 -4.37 -7.13 -16.51
C LEU A 420 -4.62 -6.32 -17.80
N ARG A 421 -5.40 -5.25 -17.68
CA ARG A 421 -5.79 -4.38 -18.78
C ARG A 421 -5.46 -2.94 -18.46
N TYR A 422 -5.07 -2.22 -19.51
CA TYR A 422 -5.04 -0.77 -19.49
C TYR A 422 -6.12 -0.22 -20.43
N ILE A 423 -7.12 0.44 -19.86
CA ILE A 423 -8.30 0.93 -20.58
C ILE A 423 -8.35 2.44 -20.45
N VAL A 424 -8.49 3.13 -21.58
CA VAL A 424 -8.74 4.56 -21.65
C VAL A 424 -10.15 4.75 -22.22
N THR A 425 -11.00 5.50 -21.52
CA THR A 425 -12.38 5.77 -21.91
C THR A 425 -12.59 7.29 -21.96
N THR A 426 -13.23 7.79 -23.03
CA THR A 426 -13.68 9.19 -23.13
C THR A 426 -15.12 9.23 -23.59
N GLY A 427 -15.96 10.01 -22.91
CA GLY A 427 -17.40 10.10 -23.21
C GLY A 427 -18.12 8.74 -23.17
N GLY A 428 -17.67 7.80 -22.34
CA GLY A 428 -18.22 6.44 -22.24
C GLY A 428 -17.75 5.47 -23.32
N THR A 429 -16.91 5.92 -24.26
CA THR A 429 -16.38 5.08 -25.35
C THR A 429 -14.91 4.72 -25.08
N PRO A 430 -14.54 3.42 -25.09
CA PRO A 430 -13.14 3.02 -25.02
C PRO A 430 -12.35 3.61 -26.18
N GLN A 431 -11.30 4.38 -25.86
CA GLN A 431 -10.34 4.97 -26.77
C GLN A 431 -9.13 4.06 -26.99
N ALA A 432 -8.74 3.32 -25.95
CA ALA A 432 -7.74 2.26 -26.01
C ALA A 432 -8.11 1.17 -25.00
N ASN A 433 -7.81 -0.09 -25.31
CA ASN A 433 -8.12 -1.21 -24.43
C ASN A 433 -7.07 -2.32 -24.56
N LEU A 434 -5.92 -2.12 -23.93
CA LEU A 434 -4.77 -3.01 -24.03
C LEU A 434 -4.95 -4.22 -23.13
N MET A 435 -4.77 -5.42 -23.69
CA MET A 435 -4.68 -6.69 -22.95
C MET A 435 -3.22 -7.01 -22.67
N LEU A 436 -2.75 -6.77 -21.44
CA LEU A 436 -1.32 -6.87 -21.12
C LEU A 436 -0.87 -8.30 -20.79
N GLY A 437 -1.77 -9.12 -20.23
CA GLY A 437 -1.51 -10.52 -19.92
C GLY A 437 -2.17 -10.97 -18.61
N SER A 438 -2.11 -12.26 -18.31
CA SER A 438 -2.69 -12.82 -17.09
C SER A 438 -1.83 -12.55 -15.86
N VAL A 439 -2.47 -12.24 -14.75
CA VAL A 439 -1.86 -12.13 -13.42
C VAL A 439 -2.54 -13.16 -12.51
N ALA A 440 -1.77 -14.07 -11.95
CA ALA A 440 -2.28 -15.09 -11.03
C ALA A 440 -2.69 -14.49 -9.68
N ASP A 441 -3.58 -15.17 -8.95
CA ASP A 441 -3.96 -14.76 -7.60
C ASP A 441 -2.73 -14.77 -6.68
N ASN A 442 -2.61 -13.81 -5.76
CA ASN A 442 -1.46 -13.57 -4.89
C ASN A 442 -0.11 -13.35 -5.61
N ALA A 443 -0.06 -13.20 -6.93
CA ALA A 443 1.19 -12.99 -7.64
C ALA A 443 1.73 -11.56 -7.46
N LEU A 444 3.04 -11.45 -7.29
CA LEU A 444 3.75 -10.19 -7.47
C LEU A 444 3.92 -9.94 -8.98
N PHE A 445 3.68 -8.71 -9.43
CA PHE A 445 3.90 -8.33 -10.82
C PHE A 445 4.35 -6.88 -10.93
N LYS A 446 4.97 -6.56 -12.07
CA LYS A 446 5.33 -5.22 -12.49
C LYS A 446 4.64 -4.90 -13.80
N VAL A 447 4.09 -3.70 -13.90
CA VAL A 447 3.43 -3.22 -15.10
C VAL A 447 3.86 -1.80 -15.40
N ALA A 448 4.12 -1.52 -16.67
CA ALA A 448 4.39 -0.18 -17.15
C ALA A 448 3.40 0.19 -18.25
N ILE A 449 2.92 1.43 -18.23
CA ILE A 449 2.01 1.99 -19.23
C ILE A 449 2.54 3.33 -19.74
N ARG A 450 2.15 3.67 -20.96
CA ARG A 450 2.31 4.99 -21.57
C ARG A 450 0.96 5.47 -22.08
N ALA A 451 0.72 6.76 -21.91
CA ALA A 451 -0.48 7.44 -22.37
C ALA A 451 -0.12 8.78 -23.01
N ALA A 452 -0.41 8.91 -24.30
CA ALA A 452 -0.44 10.14 -25.04
C ALA A 452 -1.56 10.05 -26.10
N PRO A 453 -2.09 11.17 -26.62
CA PRO A 453 -3.03 11.13 -27.73
C PRO A 453 -2.47 10.30 -28.90
N ASN A 454 -3.26 9.33 -29.37
CA ASN A 454 -2.88 8.36 -30.41
C ASN A 454 -1.62 7.52 -30.11
N ASP A 455 -1.21 7.41 -28.84
CA ASP A 455 -0.06 6.61 -28.45
C ASP A 455 -0.25 6.05 -27.03
N PHE A 456 -0.87 4.88 -26.98
CA PHE A 456 -1.07 4.10 -25.76
C PHE A 456 -0.24 2.83 -25.83
N ALA A 457 0.46 2.50 -24.76
CA ALA A 457 1.25 1.28 -24.71
C ALA A 457 1.34 0.71 -23.30
N GLY A 458 1.63 -0.58 -23.18
CA GLY A 458 1.95 -1.18 -21.90
C GLY A 458 2.70 -2.51 -22.00
N SER A 459 3.41 -2.85 -20.93
CA SER A 459 4.12 -4.12 -20.74
C SER A 459 3.88 -4.64 -19.32
N LEU A 460 3.82 -5.97 -19.21
CA LEU A 460 3.63 -6.70 -17.96
C LEU A 460 4.77 -7.70 -17.80
N ASN A 461 5.50 -7.65 -16.69
CA ASN A 461 6.57 -8.59 -16.34
C ASN A 461 7.62 -8.80 -17.46
N GLY A 462 8.00 -7.73 -18.16
CA GLY A 462 8.96 -7.78 -19.27
C GLY A 462 8.43 -8.43 -20.54
N ALA A 463 7.11 -8.65 -20.65
CA ALA A 463 6.52 -9.14 -21.89
C ALA A 463 6.55 -8.09 -23.00
N ALA A 464 6.41 -8.55 -24.25
CA ALA A 464 6.35 -7.68 -25.42
C ALA A 464 5.30 -6.57 -25.24
N VAL A 465 5.68 -5.34 -25.62
CA VAL A 465 4.80 -4.17 -25.47
C VAL A 465 3.56 -4.31 -26.35
N VAL A 466 2.40 -4.12 -25.74
CA VAL A 466 1.11 -4.00 -26.42
C VAL A 466 0.84 -2.52 -26.69
N THR A 467 0.42 -2.17 -27.90
CA THR A 467 0.23 -0.77 -28.31
C THR A 467 -1.14 -0.54 -28.95
N ASP A 468 -1.66 0.67 -28.79
CA ASP A 468 -2.75 1.24 -29.58
C ASP A 468 -2.34 2.63 -30.06
N THR A 469 -2.38 2.85 -31.37
CA THR A 469 -1.90 4.07 -32.02
C THR A 469 -3.02 5.05 -32.34
N SER A 470 -4.18 4.89 -31.68
CA SER A 470 -5.36 5.72 -31.90
C SER A 470 -6.05 6.07 -30.60
N GLY A 471 -6.81 7.16 -30.60
CA GLY A 471 -7.66 7.55 -29.48
C GLY A 471 -7.23 8.84 -28.80
N ILE A 472 -8.18 9.43 -28.08
CA ILE A 472 -7.98 10.67 -27.32
C ILE A 472 -7.83 10.38 -25.82
N MET A 473 -7.18 11.30 -25.11
CA MET A 473 -7.12 11.22 -23.65
C MET A 473 -8.32 11.94 -23.02
N PRO A 474 -9.00 11.33 -22.03
CA PRO A 474 -10.06 12.00 -21.28
C PRO A 474 -9.53 13.16 -20.44
N VAL A 475 -10.43 14.08 -20.11
CA VAL A 475 -10.20 15.04 -19.03
C VAL A 475 -10.43 14.33 -17.71
N VAL A 476 -9.52 14.52 -16.76
CA VAL A 476 -9.58 13.92 -15.43
C VAL A 476 -9.39 14.98 -14.37
N THR A 477 -9.94 14.74 -13.18
CA THR A 477 -9.84 15.65 -12.02
C THR A 477 -9.31 14.95 -10.78
N THR A 478 -9.28 13.63 -10.76
CA THR A 478 -8.93 12.80 -9.60
C THR A 478 -8.03 11.65 -10.01
N GLU A 479 -7.05 11.33 -9.16
CA GLU A 479 -6.22 10.12 -9.24
C GLU A 479 -6.51 9.24 -8.03
N ARG A 480 -6.66 7.92 -8.25
CA ARG A 480 -7.05 6.92 -7.25
C ARG A 480 -6.15 5.69 -7.35
N TRP A 481 -5.90 5.04 -6.23
CA TRP A 481 -5.21 3.76 -6.14
C TRP A 481 -6.07 2.78 -5.34
N GLY A 482 -6.03 1.52 -5.75
CA GLY A 482 -6.73 0.44 -5.05
C GLY A 482 -8.25 0.39 -5.25
N GLY A 483 -8.78 1.21 -6.17
CA GLY A 483 -10.20 1.28 -6.50
C GLY A 483 -10.49 2.39 -7.52
N GLY A 484 -11.73 2.40 -8.02
CA GLY A 484 -12.19 3.34 -9.04
C GLY A 484 -13.14 4.43 -8.53
N SER A 485 -13.72 5.15 -9.49
CA SER A 485 -14.82 6.09 -9.27
C SER A 485 -16.09 5.38 -8.77
N VAL A 486 -16.31 4.14 -9.19
CA VAL A 486 -17.37 3.25 -8.69
C VAL A 486 -16.88 2.41 -7.50
N THR A 487 -17.83 2.04 -6.63
CA THR A 487 -17.59 1.07 -5.56
C THR A 487 -17.73 -0.35 -6.10
N ALA A 488 -17.08 -1.34 -5.47
CA ALA A 488 -17.09 -2.78 -5.82
C ALA A 488 -16.04 -3.25 -6.85
N ALA A 489 -15.08 -2.40 -7.20
CA ALA A 489 -13.93 -2.78 -8.03
C ALA A 489 -12.60 -2.55 -7.30
N GLU A 490 -12.61 -2.71 -5.97
CA GLU A 490 -11.40 -2.52 -5.15
C GLU A 490 -10.31 -3.53 -5.52
N TRP A 491 -9.05 -3.17 -5.29
CA TRP A 491 -7.92 -3.98 -5.69
C TRP A 491 -7.79 -5.29 -4.90
N TRP A 492 -8.11 -5.26 -3.60
CA TRP A 492 -8.00 -6.39 -2.68
C TRP A 492 -6.58 -6.97 -2.56
N GLY A 493 -5.57 -6.14 -2.80
CA GLY A 493 -4.17 -6.53 -2.79
C GLY A 493 -3.28 -5.39 -2.31
N ALA A 494 -1.98 -5.53 -2.50
CA ALA A 494 -1.00 -4.54 -2.06
C ALA A 494 -0.36 -3.81 -3.25
N LEU A 495 -0.17 -2.50 -3.09
CA LEU A 495 0.62 -1.66 -4.00
C LEU A 495 2.00 -1.46 -3.38
N ALA A 496 3.03 -2.06 -3.98
CA ALA A 496 4.41 -1.93 -3.51
C ALA A 496 5.01 -0.59 -3.93
N SER A 497 4.82 -0.20 -5.19
CA SER A 497 5.35 1.07 -5.69
C SER A 497 4.59 1.63 -6.88
N ASP A 498 4.67 2.96 -7.03
CA ASP A 498 4.14 3.74 -8.15
C ASP A 498 5.16 4.80 -8.58
N ILE A 499 5.65 4.67 -9.82
CA ILE A 499 6.67 5.53 -10.42
C ILE A 499 6.05 6.21 -11.63
N GLU A 500 6.09 7.54 -11.67
CA GLU A 500 5.52 8.33 -12.76
C GLU A 500 6.56 9.17 -13.47
N PHE A 501 6.45 9.23 -14.80
CA PHE A 501 7.24 10.03 -15.72
C PHE A 501 6.31 10.94 -16.51
N ASN A 502 6.48 12.26 -16.41
CA ASN A 502 5.77 13.21 -17.28
C ASN A 502 6.42 13.27 -18.68
N ALA A 503 6.49 12.11 -19.34
CA ALA A 503 7.04 11.92 -20.67
C ALA A 503 6.54 10.58 -21.26
N SER A 504 6.53 10.49 -22.58
CA SER A 504 6.43 9.23 -23.30
C SER A 504 7.77 8.49 -23.24
N LEU A 505 7.83 7.36 -22.54
CA LEU A 505 8.98 6.44 -22.55
C LEU A 505 8.97 5.59 -23.82
N ALA A 506 10.10 5.09 -24.28
CA ALA A 506 10.14 4.19 -25.44
C ALA A 506 9.55 2.81 -25.09
N ASN A 507 9.14 2.02 -26.10
CA ASN A 507 8.63 0.65 -25.86
C ASN A 507 9.66 -0.21 -25.12
N ALA A 508 10.94 -0.15 -25.53
CA ALA A 508 12.02 -0.85 -24.86
C ALA A 508 12.18 -0.44 -23.38
N ASP A 509 11.93 0.83 -23.05
CA ASP A 509 11.97 1.29 -21.65
C ASP A 509 10.80 0.72 -20.85
N LEU A 510 9.59 0.66 -21.42
CA LEU A 510 8.42 0.08 -20.75
C LEU A 510 8.65 -1.40 -20.43
N GLU A 511 9.20 -2.15 -21.38
CA GLU A 511 9.57 -3.56 -21.19
C GLU A 511 10.63 -3.69 -20.09
N ALA A 512 11.73 -2.93 -20.20
CA ALA A 512 12.85 -3.00 -19.27
C ALA A 512 12.48 -2.63 -17.82
N LEU A 513 11.56 -1.66 -17.63
CA LEU A 513 11.04 -1.30 -16.31
C LEU A 513 10.35 -2.46 -15.61
N THR A 514 9.77 -3.38 -16.38
CA THR A 514 8.91 -4.44 -15.83
C THR A 514 9.61 -5.79 -15.69
N LEU A 515 10.91 -5.86 -15.98
CA LEU A 515 11.73 -7.06 -15.77
C LEU A 515 11.88 -7.46 -14.29
#